data_AF-A0A972BTA5-F1
#
_entry.id   AF-A0A972BTA5-F1
#
_cell.length_a   1.000
_cell.length_b   1.000
_cell.length_c   1.000
_cell.angle_alpha   90.00
_cell.angle_beta   90.00
_cell.angle_gamma   90.00
#
_symmetry.space_group_name_H-M   'P 1'
#
loop_
_entity.id
_entity.type
_entity.pdbx_description
1 polymer ?
#
loop_
_entity_poly.entity_id
_entity_poly.type
_entity_poly.pdbx_seq_one_letter_code
_entity_poly.pdbx_strand_id
1 'polypeptide(L)'
;PVYSIAAGLDYPGVGPEHCFYKDSGRAQYVTVTDKEAIEAFLTLSKVEGIIPAIESSHAISYGMKLAGELDKDKIIVINLSGRGDKDVAEIARILGK
;
A
#
# COMPACT_ATOMS: atom_id res chain seq x y z
N PRO A 1 16.16 4.41 13.18
CA PRO A 1 16.15 4.48 11.69
C PRO A 1 14.86 3.87 11.17
N VAL A 2 14.10 4.64 10.41
CA VAL A 2 12.96 4.12 9.62
C VAL A 2 13.52 3.72 8.25
N TYR A 3 12.93 2.70 7.65
CA TYR A 3 13.29 2.22 6.33
C TYR A 3 12.03 1.66 5.67
N SER A 4 11.80 2.04 4.43
CA SER A 4 10.82 1.41 3.54
C SER A 4 11.35 1.42 2.12
N ILE A 5 10.99 0.41 1.34
CA ILE A 5 11.17 0.44 -0.13
C ILE A 5 10.42 1.60 -0.79
N ALA A 6 9.33 2.04 -0.17
CA ALA A 6 8.52 3.16 -0.64
C ALA A 6 9.08 4.46 -0.09
N ALA A 7 9.79 5.21 -0.94
CA ALA A 7 10.42 6.47 -0.53
C ALA A 7 9.40 7.47 0.04
N GLY A 8 8.15 7.48 -0.44
CA GLY A 8 7.08 8.32 0.08
C GLY A 8 6.55 7.92 1.46
N LEU A 9 6.87 6.71 1.95
CA LEU A 9 6.50 6.21 3.28
C LEU A 9 7.69 6.07 4.23
N ASP A 10 8.93 6.32 3.77
CA ASP A 10 10.13 6.37 4.61
C ASP A 10 10.20 7.69 5.39
N TYR A 11 9.17 7.93 6.20
CA TYR A 11 9.02 9.11 7.03
C TYR A 11 8.66 8.68 8.47
N PRO A 12 9.44 9.08 9.49
CA PRO A 12 9.25 8.59 10.85
C PRO A 12 8.04 9.19 11.58
N GLY A 13 7.40 10.20 11.00
CA GLY A 13 6.27 10.89 11.60
C GLY A 13 4.93 10.54 10.94
N VAL A 14 3.85 11.04 11.54
CA VAL A 14 2.50 11.01 10.97
C VAL A 14 1.81 12.33 11.31
N GLY A 15 0.93 12.82 10.44
CA GLY A 15 0.26 14.10 10.65
C GLY A 15 -0.58 14.12 11.94
N PRO A 16 -0.65 15.25 12.67
CA PRO A 16 -1.33 15.32 13.98
C PRO A 16 -2.82 15.00 13.90
N GLU A 17 -3.47 15.29 12.77
CA GLU A 17 -4.88 14.93 12.54
C GLU A 17 -5.08 13.41 12.50
N HIS A 18 -4.14 12.67 11.93
CA HIS A 18 -4.16 11.21 11.94
C HIS A 18 -3.95 10.63 13.34
N CYS A 19 -3.08 11.24 14.16
CA CYS A 19 -2.95 10.88 15.57
C CYS A 19 -4.28 11.04 16.31
N PHE A 20 -4.96 12.17 16.10
CA PHE A 20 -6.28 12.41 16.69
C PHE A 20 -7.32 11.37 16.24
N TYR A 21 -7.36 11.00 14.95
CA TYR A 21 -8.27 9.96 14.47
C TYR A 21 -7.95 8.57 15.01
N LYS A 22 -6.68 8.27 15.30
CA LYS A 22 -6.29 7.04 15.98
C LYS A 22 -6.79 7.03 17.42
N ASP A 23 -6.51 8.10 18.17
CA ASP A 23 -6.80 8.19 19.60
C ASP A 23 -8.31 8.24 19.88
N SER A 24 -9.09 8.84 18.97
CA SER A 24 -10.56 8.84 19.04
C SER A 24 -11.21 7.54 18.55
N GLY A 25 -10.44 6.59 17.99
CA GLY A 25 -10.96 5.36 17.38
C GLY A 25 -11.67 5.57 16.04
N ARG A 26 -11.58 6.77 15.45
CA ARG A 26 -12.22 7.12 14.16
C ARG A 26 -11.57 6.41 12.97
N ALA A 27 -10.27 6.14 13.06
CA ALA A 27 -9.49 5.45 12.02
C ALA A 27 -8.57 4.39 12.64
N GLN A 28 -8.39 3.29 11.92
CA GLN A 28 -7.43 2.25 12.25
C GLN A 28 -6.20 2.40 11.36
N TYR A 29 -5.03 2.16 11.95
CA TYR A 29 -3.75 2.25 11.27
C TYR A 29 -3.08 0.88 11.33
N VAL A 30 -2.73 0.36 10.16
CA VAL A 30 -2.15 -0.96 9.98
C VAL A 30 -0.79 -0.84 9.31
N THR A 31 0.02 -1.88 9.45
CA THR A 31 1.32 -1.97 8.79
C THR A 31 1.26 -2.97 7.64
N VAL A 32 2.03 -2.68 6.59
CA VAL A 32 2.25 -3.57 5.44
C VAL A 32 3.75 -3.63 5.21
N THR A 33 4.27 -4.82 4.98
CA THR A 33 5.69 -5.05 4.74
C THR A 33 6.07 -4.79 3.28
N ASP A 34 7.35 -4.51 3.01
CA ASP A 34 7.84 -4.32 1.65
C ASP A 34 7.49 -5.51 0.72
N LYS A 35 7.59 -6.75 1.23
CA LYS A 35 7.25 -7.96 0.46
C LYS A 35 5.79 -7.96 0.04
N GLU A 36 4.90 -7.62 0.96
CA GLU A 36 3.46 -7.58 0.72
C GLU A 36 3.06 -6.46 -0.24
N ALA A 37 3.74 -5.31 -0.18
CA ALA A 37 3.58 -4.23 -1.13
C ALA A 37 4.04 -4.64 -2.54
N ILE A 38 5.19 -5.31 -2.67
CA ILE A 38 5.70 -5.83 -3.95
C ILE A 38 4.73 -6.86 -4.56
N GLU A 39 4.20 -7.77 -3.75
CA GLU A 39 3.22 -8.75 -4.21
C GLU A 39 1.93 -8.09 -4.71
N ALA A 40 1.43 -7.08 -3.99
CA ALA A 40 0.27 -6.29 -4.40
C ALA A 40 0.54 -5.48 -5.69
N PHE A 41 1.73 -4.86 -5.81
CA PHE A 41 2.16 -4.17 -7.03
C PHE A 41 2.07 -5.10 -8.25
N LEU A 42 2.65 -6.30 -8.13
CA LEU A 42 2.65 -7.29 -9.20
C LEU A 42 1.25 -7.83 -9.49
N THR A 43 0.43 -7.99 -8.46
CA THR A 43 -0.94 -8.50 -8.60
C THR A 43 -1.81 -7.52 -9.38
N LEU A 44 -1.85 -6.25 -8.95
CA LEU A 44 -2.64 -5.22 -9.63
C LEU A 44 -2.18 -5.01 -11.08
N SER A 45 -0.86 -5.04 -11.30
CA SER A 45 -0.28 -4.92 -12.65
C SER A 45 -0.68 -6.07 -13.57
N LYS A 46 -0.77 -7.30 -13.06
CA LYS A 46 -1.10 -8.49 -13.86
C LYS A 46 -2.60 -8.66 -14.08
N VAL A 47 -3.41 -8.36 -13.07
CA VAL A 47 -4.85 -8.62 -13.10
C VAL A 47 -5.60 -7.47 -13.76
N GLU A 48 -5.24 -6.22 -13.45
CA GLU A 48 -5.97 -5.02 -13.91
C GLU A 48 -5.19 -4.20 -14.95
N GLY A 49 -3.93 -4.54 -15.22
CA GLY A 49 -3.08 -3.77 -16.15
C GLY A 49 -2.68 -2.38 -15.62
N ILE A 50 -2.87 -2.14 -14.32
CA ILE A 50 -2.55 -0.88 -13.65
C ILE A 50 -1.21 -1.04 -12.94
N ILE A 51 -0.25 -0.18 -13.23
CA ILE A 51 1.05 -0.15 -12.55
C ILE A 51 0.95 0.87 -11.39
N PRO A 52 0.73 0.43 -10.14
CA PRO A 52 0.57 1.35 -9.00
C PRO A 52 1.90 1.90 -8.53
N ALA A 53 1.91 3.06 -7.89
CA ALA A 53 3.04 3.46 -7.06
C ALA A 53 3.29 2.43 -5.95
N ILE A 54 4.54 2.26 -5.52
CA ILE A 54 4.85 1.31 -4.44
C ILE A 54 4.19 1.72 -3.12
N GLU A 55 4.00 3.02 -2.87
CA GLU A 55 3.20 3.56 -1.76
C GLU A 55 1.74 3.10 -1.86
N SER A 56 1.11 3.22 -3.04
CA SER A 56 -0.28 2.79 -3.25
C SER A 56 -0.44 1.28 -3.09
N SER A 57 0.60 0.52 -3.40
CA SER A 57 0.61 -0.94 -3.29
C SER A 57 0.48 -1.41 -1.84
N HIS A 58 0.87 -0.59 -0.85
CA HIS A 58 0.61 -0.88 0.56
C HIS A 58 -0.89 -0.91 0.85
N ALA A 59 -1.64 0.08 0.34
CA ALA A 59 -3.09 0.14 0.51
C ALA A 59 -3.80 -1.00 -0.23
N ILE A 60 -3.34 -1.36 -1.42
CA ILE A 60 -3.88 -2.50 -2.19
C ILE A 60 -3.66 -3.82 -1.44
N SER A 61 -2.45 -4.03 -0.91
CA SER A 61 -2.12 -5.23 -0.14
C SER A 61 -3.05 -5.42 1.06
N TYR A 62 -3.25 -4.36 1.86
CA TYR A 62 -4.17 -4.43 2.99
C TYR A 62 -5.62 -4.57 2.53
N GLY A 63 -6.04 -3.86 1.48
CA GLY A 63 -7.39 -3.95 0.93
C GLY A 63 -7.76 -5.36 0.48
N MET A 64 -6.82 -6.09 -0.14
CA MET A 64 -7.01 -7.49 -0.53
C MET A 64 -7.19 -8.42 0.69
N LYS A 65 -6.41 -8.20 1.77
CA LYS A 65 -6.56 -8.97 3.02
C LYS A 65 -7.90 -8.70 3.68
N LEU A 66 -8.25 -7.41 3.83
CA LEU A 66 -9.51 -6.99 4.42
C LEU A 66 -10.71 -7.53 3.62
N ALA A 67 -10.64 -7.52 2.28
CA ALA A 67 -11.68 -8.10 1.44
C ALA A 67 -11.88 -9.60 1.70
N GLY A 68 -10.83 -10.34 2.07
CA GLY A 68 -10.92 -11.76 2.44
C GLY A 68 -11.59 -12.02 3.79
N GLU A 69 -11.69 -11.00 4.65
CA GLU A 69 -12.32 -11.07 5.98
C GLU A 69 -13.77 -10.55 5.98
N LEU A 70 -14.20 -9.88 4.92
CA LEU A 70 -15.52 -9.27 4.79
C LEU A 70 -16.48 -10.14 3.97
N ASP A 71 -17.77 -9.93 4.18
CA ASP A 71 -18.82 -10.52 3.34
C ASP A 71 -18.73 -9.98 1.89
N LYS A 72 -19.16 -10.80 0.93
CA LYS A 72 -19.06 -10.50 -0.51
C LYS A 72 -19.86 -9.27 -0.97
N ASP A 73 -20.82 -8.81 -0.18
CA ASP A 73 -21.63 -7.61 -0.44
C ASP A 73 -20.95 -6.31 0.00
N LYS A 74 -19.84 -6.39 0.76
CA LYS A 74 -19.12 -5.20 1.22
C LYS A 74 -18.30 -4.58 0.10
N ILE A 75 -18.30 -3.25 0.10
CA ILE A 75 -17.59 -2.43 -0.88
C ILE A 75 -16.41 -1.77 -0.17
N ILE A 76 -15.21 -1.94 -0.72
CA ILE A 76 -13.99 -1.27 -0.26
C ILE A 76 -13.61 -0.23 -1.30
N VAL A 77 -13.34 1.00 -0.84
CA VAL A 77 -12.75 2.06 -1.66
C VAL A 77 -11.30 2.21 -1.27
N ILE A 78 -10.40 2.10 -2.26
CA ILE A 78 -8.95 2.23 -2.04
C ILE A 78 -8.46 3.49 -2.77
N ASN A 79 -7.70 4.32 -2.06
CA ASN A 79 -7.02 5.45 -2.67
C ASN A 79 -5.76 4.97 -3.40
N LEU A 80 -5.80 4.97 -4.73
CA LEU A 80 -4.64 4.71 -5.58
C LEU A 80 -3.86 6.01 -5.79
N SER A 81 -3.06 6.37 -4.79
CA SER A 81 -2.42 7.68 -4.66
C SER A 81 -1.48 8.08 -5.81
N GLY A 82 -0.94 7.11 -6.56
CA GLY A 82 -0.05 7.40 -7.68
C GLY A 82 0.16 6.21 -8.62
N ARG A 83 0.80 6.51 -9.75
CA ARG A 83 1.26 5.53 -10.75
C ARG A 83 2.73 5.16 -10.53
N GLY A 84 3.10 3.94 -10.89
CA GLY A 84 4.40 3.35 -10.55
C GLY A 84 5.51 3.50 -11.58
N ASP A 85 5.43 4.43 -12.55
CA ASP A 85 6.47 4.56 -13.60
C ASP A 85 7.88 4.72 -13.03
N LYS A 86 8.00 5.39 -11.87
CA LYS A 86 9.28 5.64 -11.19
C LYS A 86 9.79 4.42 -10.44
N ASP A 87 8.91 3.49 -10.09
CA ASP A 87 9.19 2.34 -9.23
C ASP A 87 9.57 1.09 -10.03
N VAL A 88 9.21 1.03 -11.32
CA VAL A 88 9.41 -0.16 -12.17
C VAL A 88 10.85 -0.64 -12.18
N ALA A 89 11.82 0.27 -12.33
CA ALA A 89 13.24 -0.10 -12.40
C ALA A 89 13.73 -0.72 -11.08
N GLU A 90 13.30 -0.16 -9.95
CA GLU A 90 13.69 -0.64 -8.63
C GLU A 90 13.04 -1.99 -8.31
N ILE A 91 11.75 -2.15 -8.65
CA ILE A 91 11.05 -3.42 -8.51
C ILE A 91 11.67 -4.50 -9.40
N ALA A 92 12.02 -4.19 -10.65
CA ALA A 92 12.72 -5.14 -11.53
C ALA A 92 14.06 -5.60 -10.91
N ARG A 93 14.85 -4.64 -10.42
CA ARG A 93 16.13 -4.91 -9.73
C ARG A 93 15.96 -5.84 -8.53
N ILE A 94 14.96 -5.60 -7.69
CA ILE A 94 14.68 -6.41 -6.49
C ILE A 94 14.21 -7.82 -6.86
N LEU A 95 13.46 -7.96 -7.95
CA LEU A 95 13.00 -9.24 -8.47
C LEU A 95 14.07 -9.99 -9.28
N GLY A 96 15.26 -9.41 -9.47
CA GLY A 96 16.35 -10.00 -10.26
C GLY A 96 16.03 -10.08 -11.76
N LYS A 97 15.30 -9.09 -12.29
CA LYS A 97 14.92 -8.98 -13.70
C LYS A 97 15.61 -7.82 -14.41
#